data_AF-A0A529Y0W2-F1
#
_entry.id   AF-A0A529Y0W2-F1
#
_cell.length_a   1.000
_cell.length_b   1.000
_cell.length_c   1.000
_cell.angle_alpha   90.00
_cell.angle_beta   90.00
_cell.angle_gamma   90.00
#
_symmetry.space_group_name_H-M   'P 1'
#
loop_
_entity.id
_entity.type
_entity.pdbx_description
1 polymer ?
#
loop_
_entity_poly.entity_id
_entity_poly.type
_entity_poly.pdbx_seq_one_letter_code
_entity_poly.pdbx_strand_id
1 'polypeptide(L)'
;ADGPQFAAALRASVNHPQPIYFRISRGHDPVVYAGDEPFEFGKAVVHGIGSDLTFIACGMAVHSAKQAMESLNGKGHSVGLIDMHTIKPLDRVVLMQAARKSRIILTVEEHNILGGLGG
;
A
#
# COMPACT_ATOMS: atom_id res chain seq x y z
N ALA A 1 -2.90 -0.17 6.38
CA ALA A 1 -3.55 -1.41 5.93
C ALA A 1 -4.37 -2.03 7.06
N ASP A 2 -3.80 -2.12 8.26
CA ASP A 2 -4.40 -2.81 9.40
C ASP A 2 -3.93 -2.23 10.74
N GLY A 3 -4.37 -2.85 11.84
CA GLY A 3 -3.98 -2.48 13.21
C GLY A 3 -2.46 -2.60 13.48
N PRO A 4 -1.80 -3.72 13.14
CA PRO A 4 -0.36 -3.87 13.33
C PRO A 4 0.48 -2.80 12.61
N GLN A 5 0.19 -2.50 11.35
CA GLN A 5 0.90 -1.44 10.62
C GLN A 5 0.64 -0.06 11.22
N PHE A 6 -0.57 0.21 11.73
CA PHE A 6 -0.83 1.46 12.45
C PHE A 6 -0.01 1.56 13.75
N ALA A 7 0.11 0.47 14.52
CA ALA A 7 0.93 0.45 15.72
C ALA A 7 2.42 0.70 15.39
N ALA A 8 2.92 0.15 14.27
CA ALA A 8 4.27 0.43 13.78
C ALA A 8 4.44 1.91 13.37
N ALA A 9 3.46 2.48 12.65
CA ALA A 9 3.44 3.89 12.26
C ALA A 9 3.43 4.83 13.47
N LEU A 10 2.68 4.48 14.52
CA LEU A 10 2.63 5.23 15.77
C LEU A 10 3.96 5.18 16.53
N ARG A 11 4.70 4.07 16.49
CA ARG A 11 6.06 4.01 17.05
C ARG A 11 7.04 4.85 16.24
N ALA A 12 6.96 4.80 14.91
CA ALA A 12 7.82 5.58 14.02
C ALA A 12 7.58 7.10 14.14
N SER A 13 6.38 7.53 14.51
CA SER A 13 6.02 8.96 14.61
C SER A 13 6.75 9.70 15.72
N VAL A 14 7.19 9.01 16.78
CA VAL A 14 7.88 9.61 17.93
C VAL A 14 9.11 10.40 17.51
N ASN A 15 9.80 9.95 16.46
CA ASN A 15 11.02 10.57 15.94
C ASN A 15 10.78 11.35 14.64
N HIS A 16 9.53 11.54 14.20
CA HIS A 16 9.24 12.23 12.95
C HIS A 16 9.12 13.75 13.17
N PRO A 17 9.92 14.59 12.49
CA PRO A 17 10.03 16.01 12.80
C PRO A 17 8.95 16.90 12.17
N GLN A 18 8.04 16.34 11.36
CA GLN A 18 7.03 17.09 10.60
C GLN A 18 5.61 16.74 11.06
N PRO A 19 4.59 17.57 10.73
CA PRO A 19 3.20 17.24 11.02
C PRO A 19 2.76 15.93 10.36
N ILE A 20 2.01 15.11 11.10
CA ILE A 20 1.50 13.82 10.62
C ILE A 20 -0.03 13.83 10.64
N TYR A 21 -0.62 13.31 9.57
CA TYR A 21 -2.03 12.94 9.52
C TYR A 21 -2.13 11.41 9.42
N PHE A 22 -2.84 10.79 10.37
CA PHE A 22 -3.18 9.37 10.31
C PHE A 22 -4.63 9.21 9.89
N ARG A 23 -4.84 8.46 8.80
CA ARG A 23 -6.18 8.01 8.40
C ARG A 23 -6.41 6.60 8.94
N ILE A 24 -7.36 6.48 9.84
CA ILE A 24 -7.66 5.22 10.54
C ILE A 24 -9.09 4.83 10.22
N SER A 25 -9.31 3.54 9.90
CA SER A 25 -10.63 2.96 9.70
C SER A 25 -11.41 2.90 11.01
N ARG A 26 -12.71 2.55 10.93
CA ARG A 26 -13.57 2.36 12.12
C ARG A 26 -13.26 1.09 12.93
N GLY A 27 -12.29 0.28 12.48
CA GLY A 27 -11.92 -1.00 13.08
C GLY A 27 -12.50 -2.19 12.34
N HIS A 28 -12.09 -3.39 12.77
CA HIS A 28 -12.41 -4.69 12.15
C HIS A 28 -11.78 -4.91 10.77
N ASP A 29 -10.79 -4.10 10.41
CA ASP A 29 -10.00 -4.34 9.21
C ASP A 29 -9.29 -5.71 9.32
N PRO A 30 -9.32 -6.52 8.25
CA PRO A 30 -8.56 -7.77 8.22
C PRO A 30 -7.07 -7.52 8.46
N VAL A 31 -6.43 -8.42 9.20
CA VAL A 31 -4.99 -8.36 9.44
C VAL A 31 -4.26 -8.73 8.14
N VAL A 32 -3.35 -7.85 7.70
CA VAL A 32 -2.51 -8.03 6.50
C VAL A 32 -1.08 -8.40 6.90
N TYR A 33 -0.59 -7.86 8.01
CA TYR A 33 0.77 -7.93 8.51
C TYR A 33 0.84 -8.58 9.89
N ALA A 34 1.94 -9.30 10.18
CA ALA A 34 2.12 -10.00 11.45
C ALA A 34 2.44 -9.05 12.61
N GLY A 35 2.96 -7.85 12.30
CA GLY A 35 3.18 -6.74 13.24
C GLY A 35 4.63 -6.48 13.63
N ASP A 36 5.57 -7.27 13.09
CA ASP A 36 7.02 -7.09 13.23
C ASP A 36 7.64 -6.38 12.02
N GLU A 37 6.86 -6.08 10.98
CA GLU A 37 7.34 -5.43 9.78
C GLU A 37 7.83 -4.00 10.07
N PRO A 38 9.01 -3.61 9.56
CA PRO A 38 9.53 -2.27 9.74
C PRO A 38 8.63 -1.25 9.03
N PHE A 39 8.40 -0.11 9.70
CA PHE A 39 7.66 1.01 9.14
C PHE A 39 8.58 2.22 8.95
N GLU A 40 8.62 2.75 7.74
CA GLU A 40 9.37 3.97 7.40
C GLU A 40 8.47 4.91 6.59
N PHE A 41 8.35 6.16 7.03
CA PHE A 41 7.57 7.16 6.29
C PHE A 41 8.14 7.37 4.89
N GLY A 42 7.30 7.21 3.87
CA GLY A 42 7.70 7.38 2.48
C GLY A 42 8.36 6.17 1.83
N LYS A 43 8.37 5.02 2.52
CA LYS A 43 8.68 3.72 1.93
C LYS A 43 7.42 2.89 1.85
N ALA A 44 7.18 2.26 0.71
CA ALA A 44 6.03 1.37 0.55
C ALA A 44 6.38 -0.07 0.95
N VAL A 45 5.37 -0.87 1.30
CA VAL A 45 5.54 -2.31 1.44
C VAL A 45 5.26 -2.98 0.10
N VAL A 46 6.22 -3.76 -0.39
CA VAL A 46 6.15 -4.37 -1.72
C VAL A 46 5.87 -5.86 -1.60
N HIS A 47 4.65 -6.26 -1.94
CA HIS A 47 4.26 -7.68 -2.03
C HIS A 47 4.67 -8.29 -3.38
N GLY A 48 4.95 -7.44 -4.37
CA GLY A 48 5.51 -7.84 -5.65
C GLY A 48 5.30 -6.77 -6.73
N ILE A 49 6.04 -6.87 -7.84
CA ILE A 49 5.81 -6.07 -9.04
C ILE A 49 5.57 -7.02 -10.21
N GLY A 50 4.32 -7.05 -10.69
CA GLY A 50 3.86 -7.91 -11.78
C GLY A 50 4.10 -7.28 -13.15
N SER A 51 4.29 -8.10 -14.19
CA SER A 51 4.43 -7.58 -15.56
C SER A 51 3.09 -7.26 -16.21
N ASP A 52 2.00 -7.92 -15.82
CA ASP A 52 0.67 -7.66 -16.40
C ASP A 52 -0.03 -6.50 -15.69
N LEU A 53 0.03 -6.50 -14.36
CA LEU A 53 -0.62 -5.52 -13.49
C LEU A 53 0.17 -5.35 -12.20
N THR A 54 0.29 -4.11 -11.71
CA THR A 54 0.64 -3.85 -10.30
C THR A 54 -0.42 -2.96 -9.68
N PHE A 55 -1.04 -3.46 -8.60
CA PHE A 55 -1.90 -2.65 -7.75
C PHE A 55 -1.05 -1.71 -6.89
N ILE A 56 -1.51 -0.47 -6.72
CA ILE A 56 -1.01 0.45 -5.69
C ILE A 56 -2.19 0.73 -4.77
N ALA A 57 -2.16 0.23 -3.55
CA ALA A 57 -3.27 0.36 -2.62
C ALA A 57 -2.85 1.03 -1.31
N CYS A 58 -3.81 1.54 -0.55
CA CYS A 58 -3.59 2.04 0.80
C CYS A 58 -4.78 1.75 1.71
N GLY A 59 -4.55 1.72 3.03
CA GLY A 59 -5.61 1.49 4.00
C GLY A 59 -6.30 0.13 3.83
N MET A 60 -7.61 0.08 4.06
CA MET A 60 -8.39 -1.18 4.00
C MET A 60 -8.37 -1.85 2.62
N ALA A 61 -8.16 -1.08 1.55
CA ALA A 61 -8.11 -1.59 0.17
C ALA A 61 -6.94 -2.57 -0.06
N VAL A 62 -5.88 -2.50 0.76
CA VAL A 62 -4.70 -3.38 0.66
C VAL A 62 -5.09 -4.84 0.80
N HIS A 63 -5.98 -5.18 1.73
CA HIS A 63 -6.42 -6.56 1.93
C HIS A 63 -7.12 -7.12 0.68
N SER A 64 -8.10 -6.39 0.14
CA SER A 64 -8.81 -6.80 -1.08
C SER A 64 -7.88 -6.86 -2.31
N ALA A 65 -6.93 -5.92 -2.42
CA ALA A 65 -5.94 -5.94 -3.50
C ALA A 65 -5.00 -7.15 -3.39
N LYS A 66 -4.63 -7.55 -2.17
CA LYS A 66 -3.81 -8.75 -1.94
C LYS A 66 -4.56 -10.02 -2.35
N GLN A 67 -5.83 -10.14 -1.97
CA GLN A 67 -6.67 -11.27 -2.40
C GLN A 67 -6.84 -11.32 -3.93
N ALA A 68 -7.02 -10.16 -4.58
CA ALA A 68 -7.12 -10.07 -6.04
C ALA A 68 -5.80 -10.45 -6.73
N MET A 69 -4.67 -9.98 -6.20
CA MET A 69 -3.32 -10.35 -6.66
C MET A 69 -3.12 -11.87 -6.60
N GLU A 70 -3.39 -12.49 -5.44
CA GLU A 70 -3.25 -13.94 -5.25
C GLU A 70 -4.17 -14.73 -6.19
N SER A 71 -5.42 -14.31 -6.35
CA SER A 71 -6.39 -14.95 -7.25
C SER A 71 -5.96 -14.87 -8.72
N LEU A 72 -5.45 -13.73 -9.18
CA LEU A 72 -5.00 -13.54 -10.56
C LEU A 72 -3.69 -14.29 -10.84
N ASN A 73 -2.76 -14.30 -9.88
CA ASN A 73 -1.55 -15.11 -9.96
C ASN A 73 -1.89 -16.61 -10.05
N GLY A 74 -2.88 -17.09 -9.30
CA GLY A 74 -3.41 -18.45 -9.41
C GLY A 74 -4.02 -18.80 -10.77
N LYS A 75 -4.36 -17.80 -11.58
CA LYS A 75 -4.86 -17.94 -12.97
C LYS A 75 -3.75 -17.77 -14.03
N GLY A 76 -2.49 -17.62 -13.61
CA GLY A 76 -1.34 -17.52 -14.51
C GLY A 76 -1.00 -16.10 -14.97
N HIS A 77 -1.60 -15.06 -14.39
CA HIS A 77 -1.18 -13.68 -14.62
C HIS A 77 0.01 -13.30 -13.75
N SER A 78 0.80 -12.32 -14.17
CA SER A 78 1.86 -11.71 -13.36
C SER A 78 1.34 -10.43 -12.70
N VAL A 79 0.87 -10.55 -11.47
CA VAL A 79 0.25 -9.45 -10.71
C VAL A 79 1.04 -9.15 -9.43
N GLY A 80 1.34 -7.87 -9.24
CA GLY A 80 1.99 -7.33 -8.04
C GLY A 80 1.07 -6.44 -7.21
N LEU A 81 1.52 -6.12 -6.00
CA LEU A 81 0.87 -5.18 -5.08
C LEU A 81 1.94 -4.36 -4.35
N ILE A 82 1.71 -3.05 -4.32
CA ILE A 82 2.42 -2.08 -3.49
C ILE A 82 1.43 -1.48 -2.50
N ASP A 83 1.67 -1.66 -1.22
CA ASP A 83 0.96 -0.97 -0.15
C ASP A 83 1.65 0.38 0.11
N MET A 84 1.04 1.45 -0.41
CA MET A 84 1.49 2.82 -0.27
C MET A 84 0.87 3.45 0.99
N HIS A 85 1.31 2.99 2.17
CA HIS A 85 0.78 3.47 3.45
C HIS A 85 1.10 4.94 3.75
N THR A 86 2.11 5.52 3.10
CA THR A 86 2.42 6.95 3.17
C THR A 86 2.09 7.61 1.83
N ILE A 87 0.97 8.35 1.78
CA ILE A 87 0.56 9.10 0.59
C ILE A 87 1.46 10.32 0.37
N LYS A 88 1.96 10.92 1.44
CA LYS A 88 2.88 12.06 1.38
C LYS A 88 3.93 11.96 2.49
N PRO A 89 5.23 11.80 2.14
CA PRO A 89 5.77 11.62 0.79
C PRO A 89 5.48 10.22 0.21
N LEU A 90 5.34 10.13 -1.12
CA LEU A 90 5.25 8.84 -1.84
C LEU A 90 6.63 8.19 -1.99
N ASP A 91 6.66 6.85 -2.01
CA ASP A 91 7.83 6.11 -2.47
C ASP A 91 7.96 6.16 -4.00
N ARG A 92 8.54 7.25 -4.51
CA ARG A 92 8.69 7.44 -5.97
C ARG A 92 9.57 6.38 -6.62
N VAL A 93 10.52 5.79 -5.89
CA VAL A 93 11.47 4.84 -6.47
C VAL A 93 10.74 3.56 -6.87
N VAL A 94 9.96 2.97 -5.95
CA VAL A 94 9.21 1.76 -6.26
C VAL A 94 8.10 2.01 -7.27
N LEU A 95 7.44 3.17 -7.21
CA LEU A 95 6.42 3.55 -8.19
C LEU A 95 6.98 3.64 -9.61
N MET A 96 8.17 4.22 -9.77
CA MET A 96 8.85 4.27 -11.07
C MET A 96 9.34 2.90 -11.54
N GLN A 97 9.70 1.99 -10.63
CA GLN A 97 10.01 0.61 -10.99
C GLN A 97 8.77 -0.13 -11.48
N ALA A 98 7.64 0.00 -10.79
CA ALA A 98 6.37 -0.59 -11.20
C ALA A 98 5.90 -0.03 -12.54
N ALA A 99 5.94 1.28 -12.73
CA ALA A 99 5.55 1.93 -13.99
C ALA A 99 6.37 1.46 -15.20
N ARG A 100 7.63 1.05 -15.00
CA ARG A 100 8.49 0.52 -16.08
C ARG A 100 8.27 -0.97 -16.35
N LYS A 101 7.90 -1.74 -15.33
CA LYS A 101 7.80 -3.21 -15.42
C LYS A 101 6.39 -3.69 -15.75
N SER A 102 5.37 -2.98 -15.26
CA SER A 102 3.97 -3.38 -15.36
C SER A 102 3.32 -2.77 -16.58
N ARG A 103 2.56 -3.58 -17.32
CA ARG A 103 1.72 -3.09 -18.42
C ARG A 103 0.59 -2.19 -17.93
N ILE A 104 0.06 -2.49 -16.74
CA ILE A 104 -1.04 -1.74 -16.12
C ILE A 104 -0.66 -1.40 -14.69
N ILE A 105 -0.93 -0.15 -14.30
CA ILE A 105 -0.95 0.29 -12.91
C ILE A 105 -2.40 0.61 -12.55
N LEU A 106 -2.85 0.09 -11.40
CA LEU A 106 -4.18 0.37 -10.88
C LEU A 106 -4.09 0.83 -9.44
N THR A 107 -4.50 2.06 -9.16
CA THR A 107 -4.63 2.56 -7.80
C THR A 107 -5.96 2.10 -7.18
N VAL A 108 -5.93 1.67 -5.92
CA VAL A 108 -7.13 1.23 -5.19
C VAL A 108 -7.15 1.90 -3.82
N GLU A 109 -8.14 2.75 -3.61
CA GLU A 109 -8.28 3.53 -2.38
C GLU A 109 -9.74 3.69 -1.97
N GLU A 110 -9.98 3.73 -0.66
CA GLU A 110 -11.26 4.18 -0.11
C GLU A 110 -11.23 5.71 0.00
N HIS A 111 -11.22 6.43 -1.12
CA HIS A 111 -11.22 7.90 -1.15
C HIS A 111 -11.87 8.36 -2.46
N ASN A 112 -12.15 9.66 -2.58
CA ASN A 112 -12.49 10.21 -3.88
C ASN A 112 -11.30 10.06 -4.85
N ILE A 113 -11.58 9.82 -6.13
CA ILE A 113 -10.54 9.75 -7.17
C ILE A 113 -9.75 11.06 -7.34
N LEU A 114 -10.26 12.17 -6.82
CA LEU A 114 -9.62 13.49 -6.87
C LEU A 114 -8.75 13.72 -5.63
N GLY A 115 -7.45 13.94 -5.84
CA GLY A 115 -6.50 14.36 -4.80
C GLY A 115 -6.10 13.28 -3.78
N GLY A 116 -6.44 12.02 -4.05
CA GLY A 116 -6.06 10.85 -3.27
C GLY A 116 -4.75 10.21 -3.72
N LEU A 117 -4.64 8.89 -3.52
CA LEU A 117 -3.50 8.08 -3.97
C LEU A 117 -3.36 8.07 -5.51
N GLY A 118 -4.47 8.02 -6.24
CA GLY A 118 -4.49 8.01 -7.71
C GLY A 118 -4.51 9.38 -8.39
N GLY A 119 -4.59 10.47 -7.62
CA GLY A 119 -4.79 11.84 -8.10
C GLY A 119 -3.52 12.66 -8.31
#